data_AF-A0A8S0VWR2-F1
#
_entry.id   AF-A0A8S0VWR2-F1
#
_cell.length_a   1.000
_cell.length_b   1.000
_cell.length_c   1.000
_cell.angle_alpha   90.00
_cell.angle_beta   90.00
_cell.angle_gamma   90.00
#
_symmetry.space_group_name_H-M   'P 1'
#
loop_
_entity.id
_entity.type
_entity.pdbx_description
1 polymer ?
#
loop_
_entity_poly.entity_id
_entity_poly.type
_entity_poly.pdbx_seq_one_letter_code
_entity_poly.pdbx_strand_id
1 'polypeptide(L)'
;MITGPAFENISWRTYIIFAVLNAAIIPPVYFFFPETAGRSLEDMDVIFALAHREGVSPVSVSLRRDVPMAGSPEANMILGHDEDLNA
;
A
#
# COMPACT_ATOMS: atom_id res chain seq x y z
N MET A 1 -23.69 -9.53 17.06
CA MET A 1 -23.61 -9.73 15.59
C MET A 1 -24.61 -8.79 14.93
N ILE A 2 -24.18 -7.88 14.05
CA ILE A 2 -25.05 -6.82 13.49
C ILE A 2 -26.07 -7.34 12.47
N THR A 3 -25.75 -8.48 11.84
CA THR A 3 -26.51 -9.06 10.74
C THR A 3 -27.96 -9.44 11.11
N GLY A 4 -28.18 -10.03 12.29
CA GLY A 4 -29.52 -10.46 12.73
C GLY A 4 -30.51 -9.30 12.86
N PRO A 5 -30.24 -8.33 13.76
CA PRO A 5 -31.11 -7.16 13.92
C PRO A 5 -31.29 -6.33 12.65
N ALA A 6 -30.28 -6.29 11.76
CA ALA A 6 -30.39 -5.57 10.49
C ALA A 6 -31.44 -6.19 9.55
N PHE A 7 -31.44 -7.52 9.37
CA PHE A 7 -32.46 -8.15 8.52
C PHE A 7 -33.88 -8.03 9.08
N GLU A 8 -34.02 -8.05 10.41
CA GLU A 8 -35.32 -7.91 11.08
C GLU A 8 -35.89 -6.49 10.98
N ASN A 9 -35.06 -5.45 11.15
CA ASN A 9 -35.53 -4.07 11.23
C ASN A 9 -35.52 -3.33 9.88
N ILE A 10 -34.54 -3.63 9.02
CA ILE A 10 -34.32 -2.89 7.76
C ILE A 10 -34.33 -3.79 6.51
N SER A 11 -34.47 -5.11 6.69
CA SER A 11 -34.66 -6.11 5.63
C SER A 11 -33.71 -5.92 4.44
N TRP A 12 -34.24 -5.66 3.23
CA TRP A 12 -33.46 -5.50 2.01
C TRP A 12 -32.53 -4.28 2.03
N ARG A 13 -32.80 -3.27 2.86
CA ARG A 13 -31.96 -2.07 2.96
C ARG A 13 -30.59 -2.39 3.58
N THR A 14 -30.42 -3.55 4.22
CA THR A 14 -29.11 -4.06 4.64
C THR A 14 -28.13 -4.15 3.47
N TYR A 15 -28.61 -4.48 2.25
CA TYR A 15 -27.77 -4.51 1.05
C TYR A 15 -27.24 -3.13 0.65
N ILE A 16 -27.97 -2.05 0.95
CA ILE A 16 -27.50 -0.68 0.72
C ILE A 16 -26.33 -0.37 1.64
N ILE A 17 -26.37 -0.82 2.90
CA ILE A 17 -25.24 -0.66 3.83
C ILE A 17 -24.00 -1.35 3.28
N PHE A 18 -24.13 -2.59 2.79
CA PHE A 18 -23.02 -3.30 2.15
C PHE A 18 -22.50 -2.56 0.90
N ALA A 19 -23.39 -2.05 0.05
CA ALA A 19 -22.99 -1.29 -1.14
C ALA A 19 -22.21 -0.02 -0.78
N VAL A 20 -22.68 0.74 0.23
CA VAL A 20 -22.02 1.96 0.70
C VAL A 20 -20.68 1.64 1.34
N LEU A 21 -20.58 0.60 2.17
CA LEU A 21 -19.31 0.20 2.77
C LEU A 21 -18.29 -0.25 1.72
N ASN A 22 -18.71 -1.03 0.72
CA ASN A 22 -17.85 -1.41 -0.40
C ASN A 22 -17.39 -0.17 -1.19
N ALA A 23 -18.31 0.74 -1.51
CA ALA A 23 -17.96 1.99 -2.19
C ALA A 23 -17.03 2.87 -1.36
N ALA A 24 -17.20 2.91 -0.03
CA ALA A 24 -16.38 3.68 0.89
C ALA A 24 -14.95 3.12 1.06
N ILE A 25 -14.73 1.84 0.79
CA ILE A 25 -13.40 1.21 0.81
C ILE A 25 -12.56 1.62 -0.41
N ILE A 26 -13.19 1.93 -1.55
CA ILE A 26 -12.48 2.23 -2.81
C ILE A 26 -11.53 3.44 -2.67
N PRO A 27 -11.95 4.63 -2.17
CA PRO A 27 -11.07 5.79 -2.12
C PRO A 27 -9.85 5.59 -1.20
N PRO A 28 -9.99 5.10 0.04
CA PRO A 28 -8.83 4.84 0.90
C PRO A 28 -7.85 3.85 0.28
N VAL A 29 -8.33 2.77 -0.34
CA VAL A 29 -7.46 1.81 -1.03
C VAL A 29 -6.70 2.49 -2.17
N TYR A 30 -7.38 3.28 -2.98
CA TYR A 30 -6.76 3.97 -4.11
C TYR A 30 -5.66 4.97 -3.70
N PHE A 31 -5.83 5.70 -2.59
CA PHE A 31 -4.90 6.75 -2.20
C PHE A 31 -3.78 6.31 -1.25
N PHE A 32 -4.01 5.29 -0.43
CA PHE A 32 -3.07 4.92 0.64
C PHE A 32 -2.34 3.60 0.41
N PHE A 33 -2.85 2.70 -0.43
CA PHE A 33 -2.27 1.37 -0.62
C PHE A 33 -1.40 1.34 -1.88
N PRO A 34 -0.07 1.17 -1.74
CA PRO A 34 0.81 0.98 -2.89
C PRO A 34 0.60 -0.39 -3.55
N GLU A 35 0.95 -0.49 -4.83
CA GLU A 35 0.92 -1.75 -5.58
C GLU A 35 2.00 -2.71 -5.05
N THR A 36 1.59 -3.93 -4.70
CA THR A 36 2.46 -4.96 -4.12
C THR A 36 2.63 -6.18 -5.03
N ALA A 37 1.86 -6.29 -6.12
CA ALA A 37 1.92 -7.47 -6.98
C ALA A 37 3.29 -7.59 -7.68
N GLY A 38 3.91 -8.77 -7.57
CA GLY A 38 5.18 -9.06 -8.24
C GLY A 38 6.40 -8.35 -7.65
N ARG A 39 6.28 -7.78 -6.44
CA ARG A 39 7.39 -7.16 -5.70
C ARG A 39 7.79 -8.03 -4.52
N SER A 40 9.09 -8.10 -4.24
CA SER A 40 9.60 -8.72 -3.01
C SER A 40 9.38 -7.81 -1.81
N LEU A 41 9.54 -8.34 -0.59
CA LEU A 41 9.47 -7.51 0.63
C LEU A 41 10.57 -6.44 0.64
N GLU A 42 11.77 -6.80 0.18
CA GLU A 42 12.90 -5.88 0.06
C GLU A 42 12.64 -4.77 -0.96
N ASP A 43 11.95 -5.08 -2.08
CA ASP A 43 11.54 -4.05 -3.05
C ASP A 43 10.57 -3.03 -2.44
N MET A 44 9.70 -3.48 -1.53
CA MET A 44 8.78 -2.58 -0.84
C MET A 44 9.54 -1.63 0.11
N ASP A 45 10.55 -2.13 0.82
CA ASP A 45 11.40 -1.29 1.65
C ASP A 45 12.10 -0.20 0.83
N VAL A 46 12.58 -0.53 -0.37
CA VAL A 46 13.14 0.44 -1.33
C VAL A 46 12.10 1.46 -1.76
N ILE A 47 10.87 1.03 -2.10
CA ILE A 47 9.77 1.93 -2.49
C ILE A 47 9.43 2.91 -1.37
N PHE A 48 9.34 2.44 -0.12
CA PHE A 48 9.05 3.28 1.03
C PHE A 48 10.21 4.23 1.36
N ALA A 49 11.46 3.77 1.29
CA ALA A 49 12.64 4.61 1.49
C ALA A 49 12.75 5.71 0.42
N LEU A 50 12.51 5.36 -0.85
CA LEU A 50 12.51 6.30 -1.96
C LEU A 50 11.38 7.33 -1.83
N ALA A 51 10.18 6.88 -1.47
CA ALA A 51 9.04 7.75 -1.20
C ALA A 51 9.33 8.74 -0.05
N HIS A 52 9.98 8.26 1.01
CA HIS A 52 10.40 9.10 2.13
C HIS A 52 11.44 10.15 1.71
N ARG A 53 12.46 9.74 0.95
CA ARG A 53 13.55 10.62 0.48
C ARG A 53 13.06 11.71 -0.46
N GLU A 54 12.11 11.38 -1.34
CA GLU A 54 11.53 12.31 -2.32
C GLU A 54 10.35 13.11 -1.75
N GLY A 55 9.84 12.76 -0.56
CA GLY A 55 8.68 13.41 0.05
C GLY A 55 7.37 13.18 -0.73
N VAL A 56 7.28 12.08 -1.47
CA VAL A 56 6.14 11.72 -2.32
C VAL A 56 5.36 10.54 -1.71
N SER A 57 4.13 10.33 -2.18
CA SER A 57 3.34 9.19 -1.70
C SER A 57 3.95 7.85 -2.14
N PRO A 58 4.01 6.83 -1.26
CA PRO A 58 4.47 5.49 -1.64
C PRO A 58 3.64 4.87 -2.77
N VAL A 59 2.34 5.21 -2.84
CA VAL A 59 1.46 4.77 -3.93
C VAL A 59 1.98 5.26 -5.28
N SER A 60 2.32 6.54 -5.38
CA SER A 60 2.86 7.08 -6.63
C SER A 60 4.21 6.48 -7.02
N VAL A 61 5.05 6.14 -6.04
CA VAL A 61 6.36 5.49 -6.29
C VAL A 61 6.18 4.04 -6.74
N SER A 62 5.26 3.30 -6.12
CA SER A 62 4.99 1.89 -6.47
C SER A 62 4.53 1.70 -7.92
N LEU A 63 3.89 2.72 -8.49
CA LEU A 63 3.41 2.71 -9.88
C LEU A 63 4.50 3.04 -10.91
N ARG A 64 5.68 3.47 -10.47
CA ARG A 64 6.77 3.81 -11.38
C ARG A 64 7.54 2.57 -11.82
N ARG A 65 8.13 2.65 -13.00
CA ARG A 65 8.94 1.57 -13.61
C ARG A 65 10.44 1.74 -13.39
N ASP A 66 10.85 2.86 -12.80
CA ASP A 66 12.24 3.25 -12.55
C ASP A 66 12.74 2.88 -11.14
N VAL A 67 11.91 2.21 -10.34
CA VAL A 67 12.31 1.76 -9.00
C VAL A 67 13.39 0.68 -9.13
N PRO A 68 14.57 0.87 -8.52
CA PRO A 68 15.64 -0.12 -8.56
C PRO A 68 15.20 -1.40 -7.84
N MET A 69 15.60 -2.55 -8.39
CA MET A 69 15.31 -3.84 -7.75
C MET A 69 16.15 -3.99 -6.48
N ALA A 70 15.60 -4.65 -5.48
CA ALA A 70 16.30 -5.04 -4.26
C ALA A 70 17.57 -5.83 -4.59
N GLY A 71 18.64 -5.55 -3.83
CA GLY A 71 19.96 -6.13 -4.04
C GLY A 71 20.79 -5.50 -5.17
N SER A 72 20.25 -4.52 -5.92
CA SER A 72 21.07 -3.69 -6.79
C SER A 72 21.93 -2.70 -5.97
N PRO A 73 23.11 -2.26 -6.48
CA PRO A 73 23.93 -1.28 -5.78
C PRO A 73 23.18 0.02 -5.47
N GLU A 74 22.27 0.43 -6.36
CA GLU A 74 21.44 1.64 -6.17
C GLU A 74 20.42 1.46 -5.03
N ALA A 75 19.80 0.28 -4.91
CA ALA A 75 18.89 -0.03 -3.82
C ALA A 75 19.60 -0.05 -2.47
N ASN A 76 20.81 -0.63 -2.40
CA ASN A 76 21.61 -0.67 -1.17
C ASN A 76 22.00 0.74 -0.70
N MET A 77 22.33 1.64 -1.63
CA MET A 77 22.63 3.03 -1.32
C MET A 77 21.40 3.79 -0.80
N ILE A 78 20.20 3.50 -1.34
CA ILE A 78 18.94 4.10 -0.87
C ILE A 78 18.58 3.60 0.52
N LEU A 79 18.83 2.32 0.80
CA LEU A 79 18.54 1.67 2.07
C LEU A 79 19.60 1.93 3.15
N GLY A 80 20.80 2.39 2.77
CA GLY A 80 21.90 2.70 3.69
C GLY A 80 22.75 1.49 4.12
N HIS A 81 22.57 0.32 3.49
CA HIS A 81 23.29 -0.90 3.87
C HIS A 81 24.81 -0.85 3.66
N ASP A 82 25.31 0.08 2.85
CA ASP A 82 26.75 0.20 2.55
C ASP A 82 27.54 0.91 3.66
N GLU A 83 26.88 1.62 4.60
CA GLU A 83 27.53 2.23 5.77
C GLU A 83 27.98 1.18 6.80
N ASP A 84 27.30 0.03 6.85
CA ASP A 84 27.58 -1.06 7.80
C ASP A 84 28.91 -1.80 7.53
N LEU A 85 29.48 -1.65 6.33
CA LEU A 85 30.74 -2.30 5.91
C LEU A 85 32.00 -1.48 6.22
N ASN A 86 31.83 -0.22 6.66
CA ASN A 86 32.94 0.69 6.99
C ASN A 86 33.02 1.04 8.49
N ALA A 87 32.31 0.30 9.36
CA ALA A 87 32.31 0.45 10.82
C ALA A 87 33.07 -0.69 11.54
#